data_AF-A0A372R2M1-F1
#
_entry.id   AF-A0A372R2M1-F1
#
_cell.length_a   1.000
_cell.length_b   1.000
_cell.length_c   1.000
_cell.angle_alpha   90.00
_cell.angle_beta   90.00
_cell.angle_gamma   90.00
#
_symmetry.space_group_name_H-M   'P 1'
#
loop_
_entity.id
_entity.type
_entity.pdbx_description
1 polymer ?
#
loop_
_entity_poly.entity_id
_entity_poly.type
_entity_poly.pdbx_seq_one_letter_code
_entity_poly.pdbx_strand_id
1 'polypeptide(L)'
;MSKLNQDILFLIFEELQNNSKFLFSCLMVNRIWCETVIPILWRNPWCYSINYKKNSLYSIITSYLSDDIKELLTKRGILGQSLAFDYLSFCRNINIKVIDDIISIGSLLEYDRFFLQEEIYDIFVKKCPEIKYLNICGTY
;
A
#
# COMPACT_ATOMS: atom_id res chain seq x y z
N MET A 1 -22.98 -15.94 -18.21
CA MET A 1 -21.50 -15.89 -18.27
C MET A 1 -20.97 -16.97 -17.36
N SER A 2 -20.11 -17.87 -17.85
CA SER A 2 -19.47 -18.88 -17.01
C SER A 2 -18.65 -18.20 -15.91
N LYS A 3 -18.90 -18.59 -14.67
CA LYS A 3 -18.17 -18.07 -13.51
C LYS A 3 -16.81 -18.75 -13.52
N LEU A 4 -15.77 -18.06 -14.02
CA LEU A 4 -14.40 -18.58 -13.92
C LEU A 4 -14.06 -18.70 -12.43
N ASN A 5 -13.48 -19.83 -12.02
CA ASN A 5 -13.06 -20.02 -10.64
C ASN A 5 -12.06 -18.92 -10.26
N GLN A 6 -12.22 -18.33 -9.07
CA GLN A 6 -11.31 -17.35 -8.49
C GLN A 6 -9.87 -17.86 -8.46
N ASP A 7 -9.66 -19.15 -8.21
CA ASP A 7 -8.32 -19.77 -8.24
C ASP A 7 -7.67 -19.69 -9.63
N ILE A 8 -8.47 -19.90 -10.68
CA ILE A 8 -8.00 -19.80 -12.07
C ILE A 8 -7.70 -18.35 -12.42
N LEU A 9 -8.56 -17.41 -12.01
CA LEU A 9 -8.31 -15.98 -12.19
C LEU A 9 -7.01 -15.56 -11.50
N PHE A 10 -6.77 -16.04 -10.29
CA PHE A 10 -5.56 -15.75 -9.53
C PHE A 10 -4.32 -16.20 -10.28
N LEU A 11 -4.29 -17.45 -10.77
CA LEU A 11 -3.17 -17.97 -11.56
C LEU A 11 -2.92 -17.14 -12.83
N ILE A 12 -3.98 -16.76 -13.55
CA ILE A 12 -3.87 -15.91 -14.75
C ILE A 12 -3.26 -14.55 -14.40
N PHE A 13 -3.73 -13.92 -13.32
CA PHE A 13 -3.22 -12.61 -12.91
C PHE A 13 -1.80 -12.68 -12.35
N GLU A 14 -1.40 -13.79 -11.74
CA GLU A 14 -0.03 -14.01 -11.26
C GLU A 14 0.97 -14.08 -12.41
N GLU A 15 0.63 -14.76 -13.51
CA GLU A 15 1.43 -14.75 -14.75
C GLU A 15 1.57 -13.34 -15.35
N LEU A 16 0.54 -12.51 -15.17
CA LEU A 16 0.48 -11.14 -15.67
C LEU A 16 0.99 -10.10 -14.65
N GLN A 17 1.61 -10.51 -13.53
CA GLN A 17 2.00 -9.62 -12.43
C GLN A 17 2.92 -8.46 -12.85
N ASN A 18 3.72 -8.66 -13.90
CA ASN A 18 4.65 -7.66 -14.43
C ASN A 18 3.95 -6.58 -15.28
N ASN A 19 2.72 -6.83 -15.72
CA ASN A 19 1.92 -5.87 -16.48
C ASN A 19 0.97 -5.11 -15.54
N SER A 20 1.53 -4.22 -14.74
CA SER A 20 0.77 -3.43 -13.76
C SER A 20 -0.42 -2.69 -14.39
N LYS A 21 -0.25 -2.09 -15.58
CA LYS A 21 -1.34 -1.39 -16.29
C LYS A 21 -2.54 -2.32 -16.53
N PHE A 22 -2.29 -3.57 -16.93
CA PHE A 22 -3.33 -4.56 -17.11
C PHE A 22 -4.01 -4.90 -15.77
N LEU A 23 -3.25 -5.17 -14.71
CA LEU A 23 -3.80 -5.49 -13.39
C LEU A 23 -4.67 -4.36 -12.82
N PHE A 24 -4.22 -3.10 -12.94
CA PHE A 24 -5.02 -1.96 -12.51
C PHE A 24 -6.32 -1.84 -13.30
N SER A 25 -6.33 -2.18 -14.59
CA SER A 25 -7.58 -2.19 -15.38
C SER A 25 -8.55 -3.29 -14.92
N CYS A 26 -8.03 -4.42 -14.43
CA CYS A 26 -8.84 -5.53 -13.93
C CYS A 26 -9.65 -5.16 -12.68
N LEU A 27 -9.17 -4.18 -11.88
CA LEU A 27 -9.88 -3.69 -10.68
C LEU A 27 -11.26 -3.13 -10.99
N MET A 28 -11.48 -2.64 -12.22
CA MET A 28 -12.73 -2.00 -12.65
C MET A 28 -13.70 -2.96 -13.36
N VAL A 29 -13.33 -4.23 -13.54
CA VAL A 29 -14.15 -5.19 -14.30
C VAL A 29 -15.35 -5.67 -13.48
N ASN A 30 -15.10 -6.21 -12.29
CA ASN A 30 -16.11 -6.59 -11.31
C ASN A 30 -15.46 -6.85 -9.94
N ARG A 31 -16.31 -7.08 -8.92
CA ARG A 31 -15.87 -7.34 -7.54
C ARG A 31 -14.92 -8.53 -7.41
N ILE A 32 -15.18 -9.64 -8.11
CA ILE A 32 -14.34 -10.86 -8.05
C ILE A 32 -12.94 -10.56 -8.59
N TRP A 33 -12.84 -9.87 -9.73
CA TRP A 33 -11.56 -9.49 -10.33
C TRP A 33 -10.79 -8.53 -9.42
N CYS A 34 -11.48 -7.54 -8.84
CA CYS A 34 -10.88 -6.64 -7.86
C CYS A 34 -10.31 -7.39 -6.66
N GLU A 35 -11.13 -8.22 -6.00
CA GLU A 35 -10.73 -9.02 -4.83
C GLU A 35 -9.54 -9.97 -5.14
N THR A 36 -9.46 -10.48 -6.36
CA THR A 36 -8.39 -11.39 -6.78
C THR A 36 -7.07 -10.67 -7.10
N VAL A 37 -7.14 -9.47 -7.70
CA VAL A 37 -5.95 -8.73 -8.16
C VAL A 37 -5.31 -7.91 -7.03
N ILE A 38 -6.08 -7.42 -6.07
CA ILE A 38 -5.56 -6.60 -4.96
C ILE A 38 -4.40 -7.30 -4.22
N PRO A 39 -4.49 -8.58 -3.82
CA PRO A 39 -3.38 -9.28 -3.19
C PRO A 39 -2.12 -9.34 -4.05
N ILE A 40 -2.26 -9.42 -5.39
CA ILE A 40 -1.12 -9.49 -6.32
C ILE A 40 -0.46 -8.12 -6.44
N LEU A 41 -1.27 -7.06 -6.62
CA LEU A 41 -0.77 -5.68 -6.70
C LEU A 41 -0.09 -5.24 -5.40
N TRP A 42 -0.62 -5.67 -4.25
CA TRP A 42 -0.09 -5.25 -2.96
C TRP A 42 1.11 -6.06 -2.46
N ARG A 43 1.58 -7.07 -3.19
CA ARG A 43 2.87 -7.75 -2.88
C ARG A 43 4.05 -6.78 -2.88
N ASN A 44 4.06 -5.83 -3.82
CA ASN A 44 5.05 -4.76 -3.91
C ASN A 44 4.39 -3.47 -4.43
N PRO A 45 3.74 -2.70 -3.54
CA PRO A 45 2.96 -1.53 -3.96
C PRO A 45 3.83 -0.36 -4.42
N TRP A 46 5.16 -0.47 -4.28
CA TRP A 46 6.15 0.58 -4.56
C TRP A 46 6.70 0.56 -5.99
N CYS A 47 6.51 -0.53 -6.74
CA CYS A 47 7.25 -0.77 -8.00
C CYS A 47 6.54 -0.28 -9.27
N TYR A 48 5.36 0.33 -9.15
CA TYR A 48 4.55 0.67 -10.31
C TYR A 48 4.88 2.06 -10.89
N SER A 49 5.08 2.12 -12.21
CA SER A 49 5.37 3.35 -12.95
C SER A 49 4.12 4.20 -13.25
N ILE A 50 2.95 3.78 -12.77
CA ILE A 50 1.69 4.50 -12.93
C ILE A 50 1.67 5.69 -11.95
N ASN A 51 0.93 6.77 -12.29
CA ASN A 51 0.80 7.99 -11.49
C ASN A 51 -0.03 7.78 -10.20
N TYR A 52 0.25 6.71 -9.47
CA TYR A 52 -0.33 6.28 -8.20
C TYR A 52 0.39 6.95 -6.99
N LYS A 53 1.30 7.89 -7.27
CA LYS A 53 2.68 7.68 -6.83
C LYS A 53 3.08 8.16 -5.45
N LYS A 54 2.25 8.91 -4.71
CA LYS A 54 2.56 9.25 -3.29
C LYS A 54 1.32 9.43 -2.44
N ASN A 55 0.35 10.22 -2.92
CA ASN A 55 -0.81 10.59 -2.11
C ASN A 55 -1.72 9.40 -1.78
N SER A 56 -1.91 8.46 -2.72
CA SER A 56 -2.73 7.27 -2.49
C SER A 56 -2.07 6.32 -1.48
N LEU A 57 -0.76 6.06 -1.63
CA LEU A 57 0.01 5.27 -0.67
C LEU A 57 0.04 5.92 0.71
N TYR A 58 0.30 7.23 0.76
CA TYR A 58 0.25 8.03 1.97
C TYR A 58 -1.11 7.90 2.66
N SER A 59 -2.22 8.07 1.93
CA SER A 59 -3.57 7.94 2.47
C SER A 59 -3.83 6.55 3.03
N ILE A 60 -3.41 5.50 2.31
CA ILE A 60 -3.61 4.12 2.76
C ILE A 60 -2.78 3.84 4.01
N ILE A 61 -1.48 4.15 4.02
CA ILE A 61 -0.64 3.91 5.20
C ILE A 61 -1.12 4.72 6.40
N THR A 62 -1.45 6.00 6.22
CA THR A 62 -1.92 6.85 7.33
C THR A 62 -3.29 6.44 7.85
N SER A 63 -4.12 5.75 7.05
CA SER A 63 -5.38 5.19 7.54
C SER A 63 -5.20 4.08 8.60
N TYR A 64 -4.02 3.46 8.65
CA TYR A 64 -3.66 2.47 9.69
C TYR A 64 -3.16 3.09 11.00
N LEU A 65 -2.84 4.39 11.02
CA LEU A 65 -2.39 5.08 12.24
C LEU A 65 -3.52 5.19 13.27
N SER A 66 -3.15 5.39 14.53
CA SER A 66 -4.11 5.70 15.59
C SER A 66 -4.83 7.02 15.32
N ASP A 67 -6.05 7.16 15.86
CA ASP A 67 -6.86 8.36 15.62
C ASP A 67 -6.21 9.62 16.19
N ASP A 68 -5.45 9.52 17.29
CA ASP A 68 -4.67 10.63 17.87
C ASP A 68 -3.64 11.18 16.87
N ILE A 69 -2.90 10.28 16.20
CA ILE A 69 -1.90 10.67 15.20
C ILE A 69 -2.59 11.18 13.95
N LYS A 70 -3.68 10.54 13.54
CA LYS A 70 -4.48 11.05 12.43
C LYS A 70 -4.94 12.46 12.73
N GLU A 71 -5.44 12.79 13.91
CA GLU A 71 -5.87 14.15 14.25
C GLU A 71 -4.73 15.17 14.11
N LEU A 72 -3.52 14.81 14.57
CA LEU A 72 -2.30 15.63 14.36
C LEU A 72 -2.01 15.88 12.87
N LEU A 73 -2.20 14.86 12.02
CA LEU A 73 -2.03 14.96 10.57
C LEU A 73 -3.22 15.66 9.87
N THR A 74 -4.44 15.51 10.40
CA THR A 74 -5.72 15.91 9.75
C THR A 74 -5.97 17.41 9.86
N LYS A 75 -5.28 18.13 10.76
CA LYS A 75 -5.18 19.60 10.69
C LYS A 75 -4.71 20.13 9.32
N ARG A 76 -4.20 19.24 8.45
CA ARG A 76 -3.75 19.51 7.07
C ARG A 76 -4.69 18.98 5.97
N GLY A 77 -5.89 18.48 6.31
CA GLY A 77 -6.97 18.21 5.34
C GLY A 77 -7.03 16.80 4.74
N ILE A 78 -6.45 15.78 5.39
CA ILE A 78 -6.45 14.40 4.88
C ILE A 78 -7.39 13.54 5.74
N LEU A 79 -8.60 13.30 5.24
CA LEU A 79 -9.60 12.44 5.90
C LEU A 79 -9.15 10.97 5.86
N GLY A 80 -9.19 10.31 7.02
CA GLY A 80 -9.08 8.87 7.12
C GLY A 80 -10.24 8.20 6.39
N GLN A 81 -9.97 7.64 5.21
CA GLN A 81 -10.93 6.82 4.48
C GLN A 81 -10.93 5.40 5.05
N SER A 82 -12.12 4.82 5.22
CA SER A 82 -12.25 3.40 5.52
C SER A 82 -11.62 2.58 4.39
N LEU A 83 -10.66 1.73 4.71
CA LEU A 83 -10.05 0.85 3.73
C LEU A 83 -11.04 -0.25 3.29
N ALA A 84 -11.09 -0.50 1.99
CA ALA A 84 -11.88 -1.60 1.45
C ALA A 84 -11.23 -2.98 1.70
N PHE A 85 -9.92 -3.01 1.92
CA PHE A 85 -9.12 -4.22 2.10
C PHE A 85 -8.07 -3.99 3.18
N ASP A 86 -7.62 -5.06 3.85
CA ASP A 86 -6.40 -4.99 4.67
C ASP A 86 -5.16 -5.07 3.75
N TYR A 87 -4.91 -4.00 3.01
CA TYR A 87 -3.85 -3.88 2.01
C TYR A 87 -2.46 -4.31 2.52
N LEU A 88 -2.09 -3.91 3.74
CA LEU A 88 -0.78 -4.25 4.31
C LEU A 88 -0.62 -5.75 4.59
N SER A 89 -1.71 -6.48 4.82
CA SER A 89 -1.64 -7.95 5.00
C SER A 89 -1.11 -8.68 3.77
N PHE A 90 -1.25 -8.09 2.58
CA PHE A 90 -0.73 -8.66 1.32
C PHE A 90 0.70 -8.21 1.00
N CYS A 91 1.24 -7.28 1.78
CA CYS A 91 2.52 -6.66 1.52
C CYS A 91 3.69 -7.61 1.80
N ARG A 92 4.53 -7.82 0.78
CA ARG A 92 5.71 -8.69 0.86
C ARG A 92 7.03 -7.93 0.66
N ASN A 93 6.96 -6.65 0.38
CA ASN A 93 8.12 -5.79 0.14
C ASN A 93 7.97 -4.51 0.94
N ILE A 94 9.01 -4.08 1.65
CA ILE A 94 9.07 -2.76 2.30
C ILE A 94 10.15 -1.94 1.61
N ASN A 95 9.84 -0.69 1.25
CA ASN A 95 10.78 0.24 0.67
C ASN A 95 10.98 1.45 1.59
N ILE A 96 12.17 1.53 2.20
CA ILE A 96 12.48 2.57 3.20
C ILE A 96 12.41 3.97 2.60
N LYS A 97 12.87 4.15 1.35
CA LYS A 97 12.81 5.45 0.66
C LYS A 97 11.37 5.94 0.49
N VAL A 98 10.43 5.02 0.24
CA VAL A 98 9.00 5.39 0.12
C VAL A 98 8.41 5.73 1.49
N ILE A 99 8.80 5.02 2.54
CA ILE A 99 8.40 5.34 3.91
C ILE A 99 8.92 6.73 4.30
N ASP A 100 10.19 7.04 4.03
CA ASP A 100 10.79 8.35 4.29
C ASP A 100 10.08 9.46 3.51
N ASP A 101 9.72 9.20 2.25
CA ASP A 101 8.92 10.11 1.43
C ASP A 101 7.55 10.39 2.08
N ILE A 102 6.90 9.37 2.66
CA ILE A 102 5.60 9.47 3.32
C ILE A 102 5.71 10.24 4.65
N ILE A 103 6.72 9.95 5.46
CA ILE A 103 7.02 10.67 6.70
C ILE A 103 7.28 12.16 6.41
N SER A 104 8.01 12.44 5.32
CA SER A 104 8.31 13.80 4.88
C SER A 104 7.07 14.60 4.45
N ILE A 105 6.02 13.92 3.95
CA ILE A 105 4.71 14.54 3.66
C ILE A 105 3.97 14.84 4.97
N GLY A 106 4.01 13.91 5.93
CA GLY A 106 3.27 13.99 7.19
C GLY A 106 3.70 15.13 8.12
N SER A 107 5.02 15.36 8.26
CA SER A 107 5.53 16.49 9.07
C SER A 107 6.78 17.17 8.52
N LEU A 108 6.88 18.47 8.85
CA LEU A 108 8.02 19.34 8.54
C LEU A 108 9.02 19.43 9.70
N LEU A 109 8.62 19.08 10.92
CA LEU A 109 9.46 19.14 12.12
C LEU A 109 10.20 17.80 12.32
N GLU A 110 11.48 17.85 12.70
CA GLU A 110 12.29 16.65 12.89
C GLU A 110 11.77 15.72 14.00
N TYR A 111 11.30 16.29 15.11
CA TYR A 111 10.75 15.52 16.23
C TYR A 111 9.51 14.71 15.82
N ASP A 112 8.55 15.36 15.15
CA ASP A 112 7.34 14.69 14.67
C ASP A 112 7.66 13.59 13.63
N ARG A 113 8.70 13.79 12.81
CA ARG A 113 9.13 12.78 11.84
C ARG A 113 9.63 11.52 12.53
N PHE A 114 10.43 11.66 13.58
CA PHE A 114 10.92 10.51 14.35
C PHE A 114 9.76 9.71 14.95
N PHE A 115 8.79 10.39 15.56
CA PHE A 115 7.62 9.75 16.13
C PHE A 115 6.73 9.06 15.07
N LEU A 116 6.45 9.74 13.96
CA LEU A 116 5.73 9.15 12.81
C LEU A 116 6.45 7.93 12.23
N GLN A 117 7.78 7.99 12.19
CA GLN A 117 8.61 6.91 11.70
C GLN A 117 8.46 5.65 12.58
N GLU A 118 8.54 5.81 13.90
CA GLU A 118 8.35 4.71 14.85
C GLU A 118 6.97 4.04 14.68
N GLU A 119 5.91 4.85 14.63
CA GLU A 119 4.53 4.36 14.47
C GLU A 119 4.30 3.66 13.14
N ILE A 120 4.83 4.21 12.04
CA ILE A 120 4.73 3.57 10.72
C ILE A 120 5.46 2.23 10.72
N TYR A 121 6.67 2.15 11.29
CA TYR A 121 7.41 0.90 11.35
C TYR A 121 6.70 -0.16 12.21
N ASP A 122 6.13 0.23 13.35
CA ASP A 122 5.35 -0.65 14.20
C ASP A 122 4.13 -1.23 13.45
N ILE A 123 3.43 -0.40 12.67
CA ILE A 123 2.35 -0.85 11.77
C ILE A 123 2.87 -1.89 10.79
N PHE A 124 3.97 -1.62 10.08
CA PHE A 124 4.51 -2.55 9.09
C PHE A 124 4.90 -3.90 9.71
N VAL A 125 5.54 -3.89 10.89
CA VAL A 125 5.91 -5.12 11.61
C VAL A 125 4.67 -5.92 12.02
N LYS A 126 3.61 -5.25 12.49
CA LYS A 126 2.38 -5.90 12.94
C LYS A 126 1.48 -6.37 11.80
N LYS A 127 1.41 -5.62 10.70
CA LYS A 127 0.42 -5.81 9.62
C LYS A 127 0.96 -6.51 8.39
N CYS A 128 2.28 -6.66 8.23
CA CYS A 128 2.87 -7.34 7.09
C CYS A 128 3.56 -8.65 7.54
N PRO A 129 2.80 -9.72 7.87
CA PRO A 129 3.40 -10.96 8.37
C PRO A 129 4.19 -11.73 7.31
N GLU A 130 3.97 -11.46 6.02
CA GLU A 130 4.62 -12.16 4.90
C GLU A 130 5.75 -11.35 4.23
N ILE A 131 6.38 -10.40 4.94
CA ILE A 131 7.51 -9.64 4.37
C ILE A 131 8.61 -10.61 3.90
N LYS A 132 9.00 -10.47 2.63
CA LYS A 132 10.12 -11.23 2.03
C LYS A 132 11.29 -10.34 1.66
N TYR A 133 11.04 -9.07 1.37
CA TYR A 133 12.04 -8.14 0.86
C TYR A 133 12.02 -6.84 1.65
N LEU A 134 13.19 -6.40 2.10
CA LEU A 134 13.40 -5.09 2.69
C LEU A 134 14.38 -4.31 1.80
N ASN A 135 13.90 -3.27 1.14
CA ASN A 135 14.70 -2.41 0.30
C ASN A 135 15.18 -1.18 1.10
N ILE A 136 16.45 -1.24 1.51
CA ILE A 136 17.11 -0.24 2.36
C ILE A 136 17.82 0.83 1.51
N CYS A 137 18.41 0.41 0.38
CA CYS A 137 19.10 1.32 -0.53
C CYS A 137 18.11 1.80 -1.59
N GLY A 138 17.80 3.09 -1.63
CA GLY A 138 17.06 3.66 -2.74
C GLY A 138 17.70 3.23 -4.05
N THR A 139 17.00 2.41 -4.84
CA THR A 139 17.53 1.93 -6.12
C THR A 139 17.84 3.15 -6.99
N TYR A 140 19.10 3.25 -7.38
CA TYR A 140 19.71 4.33 -8.16
C TYR A 140 19.07 4.48 -9.54
#